data_AF-A0A7S1VPQ0-F1
#
_entry.id   AF-A0A7S1VPQ0-F1
#
_cell.length_a   1.000
_cell.length_b   1.000
_cell.length_c   1.000
_cell.angle_alpha   90.00
_cell.angle_beta   90.00
_cell.angle_gamma   90.00
#
_symmetry.space_group_name_H-M   'P 1'
#
loop_
_entity.id
_entity.type
_entity.pdbx_description
1 polymer ?
#
loop_
_entity_poly.entity_id
_entity_poly.type
_entity_poly.pdbx_seq_one_letter_code
_entity_poly.pdbx_strand_id
1 'polypeptide(L)'
;SQHAASFSAGHIVSASAFHVVYKALCNEGKLAQYYPDLSDTSLVATAAVPHSRFATNTLPQFKNVQPLPRFANNGENNALVLVRRALQEDPMFAELLGLPSLNVHGSSDSAIMGFYMDCLYLLGASAQDIVRLTVLGYDATGASLASEYLTLFSLPFEGPNASIVLVEGDIVIVRDKNGFRPQRGVISDDWLYSGSELGAMAGLEPS
;
A
#
# COMPACT_ATOMS: atom_id res chain seq x y z
N SER A 1 -4.79 35.65 -25.06
CA SER A 1 -3.98 34.43 -25.26
C SER A 1 -3.78 33.73 -23.93
N GLN A 2 -4.50 32.65 -23.67
CA GLN A 2 -4.13 31.56 -22.76
C GLN A 2 -5.27 30.54 -22.80
N HIS A 3 -5.29 29.74 -23.86
CA HIS A 3 -5.86 28.40 -23.78
C HIS A 3 -4.90 27.59 -22.92
N ALA A 4 -5.05 27.68 -21.59
CA ALA A 4 -4.44 26.69 -20.72
C ALA A 4 -5.14 25.37 -21.03
N ALA A 5 -4.47 24.50 -21.77
CA ALA A 5 -4.88 23.12 -21.89
C ALA A 5 -4.96 22.56 -20.46
N SER A 6 -6.17 22.38 -19.97
CA SER A 6 -6.45 21.64 -18.75
C SER A 6 -6.07 20.19 -19.03
N PHE A 7 -4.82 19.81 -18.79
CA PHE A 7 -4.48 18.40 -18.66
C PHE A 7 -5.32 17.86 -17.51
N SER A 8 -6.28 16.97 -17.82
CA SER A 8 -6.86 16.11 -16.79
C SER A 8 -5.68 15.45 -16.08
N ALA A 9 -5.53 15.67 -14.78
CA ALA A 9 -4.38 15.19 -14.03
C ALA A 9 -4.18 13.68 -14.30
N GLY A 10 -3.06 13.32 -14.94
CA GLY A 10 -2.71 11.93 -15.17
C GLY A 10 -2.44 11.23 -13.83
N HIS A 11 -2.89 10.00 -13.68
CA HIS A 11 -2.60 9.16 -12.52
C HIS A 11 -1.58 8.10 -12.91
N ILE A 12 -0.37 8.17 -12.35
CA ILE A 12 0.64 7.12 -12.53
C ILE A 12 0.31 5.98 -11.57
N VAL A 13 0.06 4.80 -12.13
CA VAL A 13 -0.36 3.61 -11.37
C VAL A 13 0.85 2.92 -10.71
N SER A 14 1.96 2.82 -11.45
CA SER A 14 3.27 2.35 -10.97
C SER A 14 4.36 2.85 -11.92
N ALA A 15 5.53 3.19 -11.39
CA ALA A 15 6.72 3.54 -12.17
C ALA A 15 7.94 2.95 -11.46
N SER A 16 8.22 1.68 -11.73
CA SER A 16 9.21 0.88 -11.00
C SER A 16 9.85 -0.12 -11.95
N ALA A 17 11.12 -0.44 -11.70
CA ALA A 17 11.82 -1.53 -12.39
C ALA A 17 11.54 -2.91 -11.75
N PHE A 18 10.94 -2.93 -10.56
CA PHE A 18 10.74 -4.15 -9.76
C PHE A 18 9.31 -4.68 -9.77
N HIS A 19 8.33 -3.83 -10.06
CA HIS A 19 6.92 -4.21 -10.02
C HIS A 19 6.09 -3.40 -11.02
N VAL A 20 4.95 -3.95 -11.41
CA VAL A 20 3.92 -3.30 -12.22
C VAL A 20 2.57 -3.53 -11.56
N VAL A 21 1.70 -2.51 -11.60
CA VAL A 21 0.36 -2.59 -11.00
C VAL A 21 -0.69 -2.52 -12.10
N TYR A 22 -1.48 -3.58 -12.22
CA TYR A 22 -2.69 -3.64 -13.03
C TYR A 22 -3.91 -3.39 -12.14
N LYS A 23 -4.69 -2.35 -12.44
CA LYS A 23 -5.92 -2.05 -11.69
C LYS A 23 -7.02 -1.45 -12.56
N ALA A 24 -8.26 -1.75 -12.22
CA ALA A 24 -9.43 -1.29 -12.95
C ALA A 24 -10.62 -1.07 -12.00
N LEU A 25 -11.55 -0.21 -12.42
CA LEU A 25 -12.87 -0.10 -11.81
C LEU A 25 -13.77 -1.21 -12.37
N CYS A 26 -13.58 -2.42 -11.87
CA CYS A 26 -14.35 -3.59 -12.33
C CYS A 26 -14.66 -4.56 -11.19
N ASN A 27 -15.58 -5.48 -11.46
CA ASN A 27 -15.85 -6.59 -10.55
C ASN A 27 -14.65 -7.56 -10.50
N GLU A 28 -14.62 -8.36 -9.44
CA GLU A 28 -13.65 -9.45 -9.26
C GLU A 28 -13.65 -10.40 -10.46
N GLY A 29 -12.47 -10.90 -10.84
CA GLY A 29 -12.30 -11.81 -11.98
C GLY A 29 -12.43 -11.16 -13.36
N LYS A 30 -12.63 -9.84 -13.46
CA LYS A 30 -12.75 -9.13 -14.76
C LYS A 30 -11.47 -8.41 -15.20
N LEU A 31 -10.44 -8.35 -14.36
CA LEU A 31 -9.23 -7.56 -14.63
C LEU A 31 -8.53 -7.98 -15.95
N ALA A 32 -8.42 -9.28 -16.22
CA ALA A 32 -7.82 -9.81 -17.45
C ALA A 32 -8.59 -9.45 -18.74
N GLN A 33 -9.83 -8.98 -18.63
CA GLN A 33 -10.59 -8.49 -19.79
C GLN A 33 -10.17 -7.07 -20.19
N TYR A 34 -9.61 -6.31 -19.26
CA TYR A 34 -9.08 -4.96 -19.52
C TYR A 34 -7.60 -4.98 -19.90
N TYR A 35 -6.88 -5.99 -19.42
CA TYR A 35 -5.43 -6.14 -19.54
C TYR A 35 -5.13 -7.53 -20.12
N PRO A 36 -5.04 -7.66 -21.47
CA PRO A 36 -4.83 -8.95 -22.13
C PRO A 36 -3.48 -9.61 -21.82
N ASP A 37 -2.48 -8.81 -21.46
CA ASP A 37 -1.18 -9.24 -20.94
C ASP A 37 -1.30 -10.16 -19.71
N LEU A 38 -2.32 -9.96 -18.86
CA LEU A 38 -2.59 -10.86 -17.73
C LEU A 38 -3.03 -12.27 -18.16
N SER A 39 -3.38 -12.46 -19.42
CA SER A 39 -3.68 -13.79 -20.00
C SER A 39 -2.50 -14.35 -20.81
N ASP A 40 -1.41 -13.60 -20.96
CA ASP A 40 -0.23 -14.02 -21.69
C ASP A 40 0.67 -14.88 -20.79
N THR A 41 0.99 -16.10 -21.25
CA THR A 41 1.84 -17.04 -20.50
C THR A 41 3.30 -16.62 -20.42
N SER A 42 3.74 -15.64 -21.22
CA SER A 42 5.06 -15.04 -21.12
C SER A 42 5.19 -14.04 -19.97
N LEU A 43 4.08 -13.54 -19.43
CA LEU A 43 4.08 -12.70 -18.24
C LEU A 43 4.32 -13.57 -16.99
N VAL A 44 5.56 -13.53 -16.50
CA VAL A 44 5.98 -14.27 -15.31
C VAL A 44 6.34 -13.31 -14.18
N ALA A 45 6.03 -13.70 -12.95
CA ALA A 45 6.36 -12.94 -11.75
C ALA A 45 6.73 -13.90 -10.60
N THR A 46 7.57 -13.43 -9.69
CA THR A 46 7.92 -14.17 -8.47
C THR A 46 6.88 -13.99 -7.36
N ALA A 47 5.93 -13.07 -7.53
CA ALA A 47 4.84 -12.83 -6.60
C ALA A 47 3.66 -12.13 -7.30
N ALA A 48 2.46 -12.30 -6.76
CA ALA A 48 1.26 -11.57 -7.17
C ALA A 48 0.47 -11.12 -5.95
N VAL A 49 0.00 -9.86 -5.97
CA VAL A 49 -0.77 -9.26 -4.87
C VAL A 49 -2.13 -8.80 -5.41
N PRO A 50 -3.14 -9.68 -5.42
CA PRO A 50 -4.50 -9.28 -5.77
C PRO A 50 -5.13 -8.48 -4.62
N HIS A 51 -5.97 -7.51 -4.97
CA HIS A 51 -6.80 -6.79 -4.00
C HIS A 51 -8.18 -6.53 -4.59
N SER A 52 -9.22 -6.83 -3.81
CA SER A 52 -10.57 -6.39 -4.10
C SER A 52 -11.05 -5.47 -2.98
N ARG A 53 -11.69 -4.36 -3.38
CA ARG A 53 -12.15 -3.33 -2.45
C ARG A 53 -13.67 -3.28 -2.42
N PHE A 54 -14.24 -3.44 -1.24
CA PHE A 54 -15.60 -2.99 -0.94
C PHE A 54 -15.55 -1.52 -0.55
N ALA A 55 -15.86 -0.62 -1.48
CA ALA A 55 -15.93 0.81 -1.19
C ALA A 55 -17.30 1.16 -0.59
N THR A 56 -17.34 1.81 0.56
CA THR A 56 -18.56 2.38 1.17
C THR A 56 -18.93 3.75 0.58
N ASN A 57 -18.11 4.29 -0.34
CA ASN A 57 -18.36 5.55 -1.03
C ASN A 57 -19.19 5.33 -2.31
N THR A 58 -20.14 6.23 -2.55
CA THR A 58 -21.09 6.15 -3.68
C THR A 58 -20.50 6.45 -5.05
N LEU A 59 -19.29 7.05 -5.13
CA LEU A 59 -18.59 7.30 -6.40
C LEU A 59 -17.16 6.72 -6.36
N PRO A 60 -16.85 5.69 -7.15
CA PRO A 60 -15.54 5.10 -7.15
C PRO A 60 -14.54 5.99 -7.89
N GLN A 61 -13.36 6.20 -7.31
CA GLN A 61 -12.26 6.96 -7.91
C GLN A 61 -11.11 6.02 -8.23
N PHE A 62 -10.65 6.04 -9.49
CA PHE A 62 -9.59 5.17 -9.99
C PHE A 62 -8.29 5.27 -9.15
N LYS A 63 -7.92 6.48 -8.71
CA LYS A 63 -6.74 6.71 -7.87
C LYS A 63 -6.77 5.94 -6.54
N ASN A 64 -7.97 5.63 -6.03
CA ASN A 64 -8.16 4.93 -4.75
C ASN A 64 -8.37 3.42 -4.92
N VAL A 65 -8.30 2.89 -6.16
CA VAL A 65 -8.29 1.45 -6.42
C VAL A 65 -6.91 0.90 -6.03
N GLN A 66 -6.92 -0.23 -5.34
CA GLN A 66 -5.74 -0.95 -4.91
C GLN A 66 -5.48 -2.16 -5.85
N PRO A 67 -4.26 -2.72 -5.89
CA PRO A 67 -3.07 -2.33 -5.12
C PRO A 67 -2.55 -0.92 -5.44
N LEU A 68 -1.91 -0.31 -4.45
CA LEU A 68 -1.05 0.87 -4.64
C LEU A 68 0.38 0.37 -4.98
N PRO A 69 1.29 1.24 -5.47
CA PRO A 69 2.61 0.82 -5.95
C PRO A 69 3.36 -0.13 -5.00
N ARG A 70 3.33 0.16 -3.69
CA ARG A 70 4.06 -0.60 -2.66
C ARG A 70 3.16 -1.16 -1.57
N PHE A 71 1.84 -1.08 -1.73
CA PHE A 71 0.93 -1.28 -0.61
C PHE A 71 -0.43 -1.82 -1.05
N ALA A 72 -0.87 -2.88 -0.39
CA ALA A 72 -2.25 -3.35 -0.41
C ALA A 72 -2.74 -3.50 1.03
N ASN A 73 -3.96 -3.05 1.30
CA ASN A 73 -4.50 -2.96 2.65
C ASN A 73 -5.95 -3.42 2.71
N ASN A 74 -6.21 -4.36 3.61
CA ASN A 74 -7.53 -4.68 4.10
C ASN A 74 -7.69 -4.06 5.48
N GLY A 75 -8.28 -2.86 5.54
CA GLY A 75 -8.37 -2.12 6.78
C GLY A 75 -8.85 -0.71 6.62
N GLU A 76 -8.92 -0.01 7.74
CA GLU A 76 -9.31 1.38 7.83
C GLU A 76 -8.35 2.14 8.76
N ASN A 77 -8.06 3.39 8.43
CA ASN A 77 -7.32 4.28 9.31
C ASN A 77 -8.21 5.30 10.00
N ASN A 78 -8.25 5.25 11.34
CA ASN A 78 -9.09 6.09 12.19
C ASN A 78 -8.48 7.46 12.49
N ALA A 79 -7.15 7.58 12.39
CA ALA A 79 -6.40 8.79 12.76
C ALA A 79 -6.00 9.63 11.53
N LEU A 80 -6.74 9.49 10.42
CA LEU A 80 -6.39 10.08 9.13
C LEU A 80 -6.25 11.61 9.15
N VAL A 81 -7.01 12.30 10.01
CA VAL A 81 -6.91 13.77 10.15
C VAL A 81 -5.53 14.19 10.62
N LEU A 82 -4.95 13.48 11.60
CA LEU A 82 -3.63 13.77 12.14
C LEU A 82 -2.53 13.47 11.13
N VAL A 83 -2.64 12.33 10.43
CA VAL A 83 -1.70 11.94 9.37
C VAL A 83 -1.71 12.96 8.23
N ARG A 84 -2.90 13.37 7.75
CA ARG A 84 -3.04 14.39 6.70
C ARG A 84 -2.36 15.69 7.11
N ARG A 85 -2.61 16.14 8.35
CA ARG A 85 -2.03 17.36 8.89
C ARG A 85 -0.50 17.28 8.92
N ALA A 86 0.05 16.19 9.45
CA ALA A 86 1.50 16.00 9.52
C ALA A 86 2.15 16.05 8.13
N LEU A 87 1.57 15.35 7.15
CA LEU A 87 2.08 15.35 5.77
C LEU A 87 2.01 16.71 5.07
N GLN A 88 1.05 17.56 5.45
CA GLN A 88 0.82 18.87 4.82
C GLN A 88 1.57 20.01 5.50
N GLU A 89 1.74 19.95 6.82
CA GLU A 89 2.38 21.00 7.62
C GLU A 89 3.90 20.82 7.75
N ASP A 90 4.41 19.59 7.62
CA ASP A 90 5.85 19.32 7.63
C ASP A 90 6.46 19.56 6.23
N PRO A 91 7.32 20.58 6.07
CA PRO A 91 7.92 20.90 4.77
C PRO A 91 8.83 19.79 4.24
N MET A 92 9.34 18.90 5.11
CA MET A 92 10.23 17.81 4.71
C MET A 92 9.62 16.94 3.61
N PHE A 93 8.33 16.61 3.68
CA PHE A 93 7.69 15.74 2.69
C PHE A 93 7.53 16.41 1.33
N ALA A 94 7.26 17.72 1.31
CA ALA A 94 7.20 18.47 0.07
C ALA A 94 8.60 18.64 -0.54
N GLU A 95 9.60 18.95 0.28
CA GLU A 95 11.01 19.09 -0.11
C GLU A 95 11.58 17.79 -0.68
N LEU A 96 11.32 16.65 -0.03
CA LEU A 96 11.71 15.32 -0.49
C LEU A 96 11.24 15.02 -1.92
N LEU A 97 10.06 15.53 -2.29
CA LEU A 97 9.44 15.32 -3.60
C LEU A 97 9.71 16.46 -4.59
N GLY A 98 10.44 17.51 -4.19
CA GLY A 98 10.63 18.72 -5.00
C GLY A 98 9.32 19.46 -5.31
N LEU A 99 8.33 19.37 -4.41
CA LEU A 99 7.02 19.99 -4.55
C LEU A 99 6.93 21.28 -3.72
N PRO A 100 6.20 22.30 -4.18
CA PRO A 100 5.98 23.53 -3.39
C PRO A 100 5.08 23.29 -2.18
N SER A 101 4.15 22.33 -2.28
CA SER A 101 3.30 21.88 -1.18
C SER A 101 2.72 20.51 -1.49
N LEU A 102 2.35 19.79 -0.43
CA LEU A 102 1.69 18.50 -0.57
C LEU A 102 0.17 18.63 -0.43
N ASN A 103 -0.58 18.04 -1.36
CA ASN A 103 -2.03 17.98 -1.28
C ASN A 103 -2.55 16.54 -1.38
N VAL A 104 -3.02 16.01 -0.24
CA VAL A 104 -3.61 14.67 -0.13
C VAL A 104 -5.14 14.69 -0.05
N HIS A 105 -5.78 15.82 -0.38
CA HIS A 105 -7.23 15.96 -0.31
C HIS A 105 -7.96 14.99 -1.25
N GLY A 106 -9.04 14.39 -0.75
CA GLY A 106 -9.85 13.41 -1.50
C GLY A 106 -9.16 12.06 -1.78
N SER A 107 -7.94 11.83 -1.29
CA SER A 107 -7.31 10.51 -1.29
C SER A 107 -7.94 9.61 -0.21
N SER A 108 -8.06 8.30 -0.46
CA SER A 108 -8.45 7.35 0.57
C SER A 108 -7.39 7.27 1.68
N ASP A 109 -7.78 6.73 2.83
CA ASP A 109 -6.88 6.40 3.92
C ASP A 109 -5.69 5.54 3.49
N SER A 110 -5.95 4.46 2.74
CA SER A 110 -4.91 3.57 2.22
C SER A 110 -4.01 4.29 1.22
N ALA A 111 -4.55 5.22 0.41
CA ALA A 111 -3.75 6.03 -0.51
C ALA A 111 -2.81 7.00 0.22
N ILE A 112 -3.25 7.55 1.36
CA ILE A 112 -2.42 8.41 2.21
C ILE A 112 -1.32 7.62 2.91
N MET A 113 -1.66 6.43 3.41
CA MET A 113 -0.70 5.51 4.00
C MET A 113 0.34 5.05 2.98
N GLY A 114 -0.10 4.62 1.79
CA GLY A 114 0.79 4.24 0.70
C GLY A 114 1.71 5.38 0.25
N PHE A 115 1.19 6.60 0.15
CA PHE A 115 2.02 7.79 -0.12
C PHE A 115 3.11 7.97 0.93
N TYR A 116 2.78 7.83 2.22
CA TYR A 116 3.77 7.95 3.27
C TYR A 116 4.83 6.84 3.23
N MET A 117 4.42 5.60 2.91
CA MET A 117 5.36 4.50 2.67
C MET A 117 6.31 4.78 1.51
N ASP A 118 5.83 5.42 0.44
CA ASP A 118 6.69 5.85 -0.67
C ASP A 118 7.71 6.92 -0.21
N CYS A 119 7.32 7.87 0.66
CA CYS A 119 8.27 8.81 1.27
C CYS A 119 9.34 8.09 2.11
N LEU A 120 8.94 7.13 2.95
CA LEU A 120 9.89 6.34 3.74
C LEU A 120 10.85 5.53 2.85
N TYR A 121 10.36 4.94 1.77
CA TYR A 121 11.19 4.27 0.77
C TYR A 121 12.21 5.22 0.14
N LEU A 122 11.80 6.43 -0.26
CA LEU A 122 12.70 7.45 -0.81
C LEU A 122 13.76 7.92 0.20
N LEU A 123 13.44 7.86 1.50
CA LEU A 123 14.38 8.11 2.60
C LEU A 123 15.30 6.91 2.91
N GLY A 124 15.15 5.79 2.18
CA GLY A 124 15.98 4.60 2.32
C GLY A 124 15.51 3.58 3.36
N ALA A 125 14.26 3.65 3.82
CA ALA A 125 13.71 2.71 4.78
C ALA A 125 13.53 1.31 4.16
N SER A 126 13.90 0.27 4.91
CA SER A 126 13.63 -1.13 4.55
C SER A 126 12.14 -1.46 4.62
N ALA A 127 11.72 -2.59 4.04
CA ALA A 127 10.33 -3.05 4.18
C ALA A 127 9.92 -3.23 5.66
N GLN A 128 10.84 -3.71 6.51
CA GLN A 128 10.59 -3.89 7.93
C GLN A 128 10.45 -2.56 8.67
N ASP A 129 11.29 -1.57 8.34
CA ASP A 129 11.20 -0.23 8.93
C ASP A 129 9.89 0.45 8.54
N ILE A 130 9.51 0.37 7.26
CA ILE A 130 8.22 0.90 6.79
C ILE A 130 7.07 0.30 7.59
N VAL A 131 7.00 -1.04 7.68
CA VAL A 131 5.95 -1.72 8.44
C VAL A 131 5.95 -1.32 9.91
N ARG A 132 7.12 -1.14 10.53
CA ARG A 132 7.26 -0.70 11.92
C ARG A 132 6.76 0.72 12.14
N LEU A 133 7.06 1.63 11.22
CA LEU A 133 6.68 3.04 11.29
C LEU A 133 5.23 3.32 10.90
N THR A 134 4.56 2.35 10.26
CA THR A 134 3.18 2.52 9.79
C THR A 134 2.19 1.50 10.38
N VAL A 135 2.35 0.20 10.12
CA VAL A 135 1.31 -0.81 10.41
C VAL A 135 1.35 -1.24 11.88
N LEU A 136 2.54 -1.56 12.36
CA LEU A 136 2.72 -1.97 13.75
C LEU A 136 2.68 -0.73 14.64
N GLY A 137 3.20 0.41 14.16
CA GLY A 137 3.51 1.54 15.02
C GLY A 137 4.66 1.21 15.97
N TYR A 138 5.34 2.24 16.47
CA TYR A 138 6.55 2.01 17.25
C TYR A 138 6.28 1.37 18.62
N ASP A 139 7.22 0.54 19.07
CA ASP A 139 7.38 0.08 20.44
C ASP A 139 8.81 0.41 20.89
N ALA A 140 8.93 1.17 21.98
CA ALA A 140 10.19 1.65 22.52
C ALA A 140 10.90 0.60 23.40
N THR A 141 10.23 -0.50 23.73
CA THR A 141 10.75 -1.47 24.70
C THR A 141 11.96 -2.21 24.12
N GLY A 142 13.15 -1.98 24.69
CA GLY A 142 14.40 -2.63 24.26
C GLY A 142 15.01 -2.07 22.97
N ALA A 143 14.60 -0.87 22.54
CA ALA A 143 15.10 -0.25 21.31
C ALA A 143 16.55 0.24 21.43
N SER A 144 17.31 0.10 20.35
CA SER A 144 18.59 0.80 20.18
C SER A 144 18.37 2.29 19.91
N LEU A 145 19.40 3.12 20.10
CA LEU A 145 19.34 4.55 19.75
C LEU A 145 18.95 4.78 18.26
N ALA A 146 19.42 3.92 17.35
CA ALA A 146 19.05 3.98 15.94
C ALA A 146 17.54 3.71 15.74
N SER A 147 16.98 2.77 16.50
CA SER A 147 15.55 2.48 16.52
C SER A 147 14.74 3.64 17.09
N GLU A 148 15.23 4.32 18.14
CA GLU A 148 14.60 5.52 18.67
C GLU A 148 14.60 6.67 17.67
N TYR A 149 15.68 6.85 16.91
CA TYR A 149 15.74 7.88 15.87
C TYR A 149 14.69 7.68 14.77
N LEU A 150 14.46 6.43 14.35
CA LEU A 150 13.44 6.11 13.35
C LEU A 150 12.02 6.53 13.79
N THR A 151 11.74 6.57 15.09
CA THR A 151 10.42 6.98 15.62
C THR A 151 10.03 8.41 15.29
N LEU A 152 11.01 9.27 15.04
CA LEU A 152 10.77 10.64 14.61
C LEU A 152 10.02 10.66 13.27
N PHE A 153 10.12 9.57 12.49
CA PHE A 153 9.39 9.30 11.26
C PHE A 153 8.24 8.32 11.49
N SER A 154 7.61 8.29 12.67
CA SER A 154 6.37 7.53 12.88
C SER A 154 5.19 8.50 12.83
N LEU A 155 4.22 8.21 11.96
CA LEU A 155 2.92 8.89 11.98
C LEU A 155 1.88 8.02 12.69
N PRO A 156 0.83 8.61 13.29
CA PRO A 156 -0.15 7.89 14.10
C PRO A 156 -1.15 7.14 13.21
N PHE A 157 -0.69 6.17 12.43
CA PHE A 157 -1.59 5.29 11.71
C PHE A 157 -2.26 4.35 12.71
N GLU A 158 -3.54 4.60 12.98
CA GLU A 158 -4.33 3.79 13.90
C GLU A 158 -5.54 3.19 13.20
N GLY A 159 -5.96 1.99 13.60
CA GLY A 159 -7.14 1.31 13.09
C GLY A 159 -6.87 -0.11 12.61
N PRO A 160 -7.93 -0.89 12.38
CA PRO A 160 -7.84 -2.31 12.04
C PRO A 160 -7.24 -2.46 10.64
N ASN A 161 -6.13 -3.21 10.51
CA ASN A 161 -5.51 -3.39 9.21
C ASN A 161 -4.77 -4.73 9.06
N ALA A 162 -4.85 -5.29 7.86
CA ALA A 162 -4.01 -6.38 7.39
C ALA A 162 -3.44 -5.95 6.04
N SER A 163 -2.12 -5.90 5.96
CA SER A 163 -1.39 -5.18 4.93
C SER A 163 -0.34 -6.05 4.27
N ILE A 164 -0.11 -5.78 2.99
CA ILE A 164 1.01 -6.30 2.21
C ILE A 164 1.83 -5.09 1.74
N VAL A 165 3.11 -5.06 2.12
CA VAL A 165 4.05 -3.99 1.79
C VAL A 165 5.13 -4.54 0.87
N LEU A 166 5.46 -3.81 -0.20
CA LEU A 166 6.43 -4.20 -1.22
C LEU A 166 7.54 -3.16 -1.37
N VAL A 167 8.77 -3.55 -1.06
CA VAL A 167 9.96 -2.72 -1.29
C VAL A 167 10.92 -3.50 -2.17
N GLU A 168 11.03 -3.06 -3.41
CA GLU A 168 11.87 -3.74 -4.43
C GLU A 168 11.49 -5.22 -4.56
N GLY A 169 12.35 -6.14 -4.10
CA GLY A 169 12.10 -7.58 -4.07
C GLY A 169 11.52 -8.11 -2.76
N ASP A 170 11.44 -7.28 -1.71
CA ASP A 170 10.94 -7.69 -0.39
C ASP A 170 9.43 -7.51 -0.29
N ILE A 171 8.76 -8.54 0.21
CA ILE A 171 7.32 -8.55 0.48
C ILE A 171 7.09 -8.86 1.95
N VAL A 172 6.40 -7.96 2.65
CA VAL A 172 6.02 -8.14 4.05
C VAL A 172 4.52 -8.21 4.17
N ILE A 173 4.02 -9.33 4.70
CA ILE A 173 2.61 -9.56 5.03
C ILE A 173 2.46 -9.39 6.54
N VAL A 174 1.63 -8.43 6.96
CA VAL A 174 1.57 -8.00 8.36
C VAL A 174 0.15 -7.65 8.76
N ARG A 175 -0.18 -7.88 10.04
CA ARG A 175 -1.42 -7.40 10.67
C ARG A 175 -1.11 -6.29 11.65
N ASP A 176 -2.08 -5.44 11.91
CA ASP A 176 -2.03 -4.48 13.01
C ASP A 176 -1.74 -5.18 14.35
N LYS A 177 -1.21 -4.43 15.32
CA LYS A 177 -0.82 -4.96 16.65
C LYS A 177 -1.91 -5.78 17.35
N ASN A 178 -3.18 -5.46 17.12
CA ASN A 178 -4.31 -6.14 17.74
C ASN A 178 -4.87 -7.27 16.86
N GLY A 179 -4.43 -7.37 15.60
CA GLY A 179 -4.84 -8.41 14.67
C GLY A 179 -6.32 -8.36 14.31
N PHE A 180 -6.89 -7.16 14.20
CA PHE A 180 -8.33 -6.98 14.00
C PHE A 180 -8.84 -7.46 12.64
N ARG A 181 -7.98 -7.44 11.61
CA ARG A 181 -8.31 -7.95 10.28
C ARG A 181 -7.74 -9.36 10.09
N PRO A 182 -8.51 -10.29 9.52
CA PRO A 182 -8.00 -11.63 9.26
C PRO A 182 -6.95 -11.57 8.15
N GLN A 183 -5.86 -12.28 8.38
CA GLN A 183 -4.87 -12.65 7.39
C GLN A 183 -4.51 -14.10 7.70
N ARG A 184 -4.57 -14.97 6.71
CA ARG A 184 -4.23 -16.39 6.79
C ARG A 184 -3.16 -16.70 5.78
N GLY A 185 -2.35 -17.72 6.04
CA GLY A 185 -1.30 -18.15 5.14
C GLY A 185 -1.17 -19.67 5.13
N VAL A 186 -0.85 -20.21 3.96
CA VAL A 186 -0.52 -21.62 3.72
C VAL A 186 0.76 -21.64 2.89
N ILE A 187 1.70 -22.51 3.27
CA ILE A 187 2.88 -22.80 2.45
C ILE A 187 2.62 -24.12 1.72
N SER A 188 2.80 -24.12 0.41
CA SER A 188 2.59 -25.29 -0.44
C SER A 188 3.51 -25.18 -1.66
N ASP A 189 4.22 -26.26 -2.02
CA ASP A 189 5.14 -26.33 -3.16
C ASP A 189 6.14 -25.15 -3.24
N ASP A 190 6.78 -24.80 -2.11
CA ASP A 190 7.71 -23.66 -1.96
C ASP A 190 7.08 -22.25 -2.14
N TRP A 191 5.76 -22.16 -2.29
CA TRP A 191 5.03 -20.90 -2.38
C TRP A 191 4.32 -20.55 -1.08
N LEU A 192 4.33 -19.26 -0.73
CA LEU A 192 3.47 -18.70 0.31
C LEU A 192 2.19 -18.16 -0.31
N TYR A 193 1.06 -18.75 0.07
CA TYR A 193 -0.27 -18.24 -0.24
C TYR A 193 -0.80 -17.50 0.97
N SER A 194 -1.35 -16.31 0.77
CA SER A 194 -1.94 -15.55 1.87
C SER A 194 -3.16 -14.75 1.42
N GLY A 195 -4.16 -14.68 2.30
CA GLY A 195 -5.41 -13.96 2.01
C GLY A 195 -6.21 -13.68 3.27
N SER A 196 -7.27 -12.89 3.11
CA SER A 196 -8.21 -12.57 4.20
C SER A 196 -9.02 -13.78 4.66
N GLU A 197 -9.18 -14.79 3.81
CA GLU A 197 -9.97 -16.00 4.05
C GLU A 197 -9.27 -17.25 3.52
N LEU A 198 -9.53 -18.41 4.15
CA LEU A 198 -8.99 -19.71 3.70
C LEU A 198 -9.64 -20.22 2.42
N GLY A 199 -10.88 -19.80 2.11
CA GLY A 199 -11.59 -20.23 0.90
C GLY A 199 -10.86 -19.85 -0.40
N ALA A 200 -10.12 -18.74 -0.39
CA ALA A 200 -9.27 -18.33 -1.52
C ALA A 200 -8.08 -19.28 -1.77
N MET A 201 -7.79 -20.15 -0.81
CA MET A 201 -6.68 -21.11 -0.81
C MET A 201 -7.19 -22.56 -0.80
N ALA A 202 -8.47 -22.78 -1.10
CA ALA A 202 -9.07 -24.11 -1.06
C ALA A 202 -8.40 -25.05 -2.07
N GLY A 203 -7.99 -26.24 -1.60
CA GLY A 203 -7.32 -27.26 -2.42
C GLY A 203 -5.79 -27.21 -2.40
N LEU A 204 -5.19 -26.29 -1.65
CA LEU A 204 -3.75 -26.32 -1.38
C LEU A 204 -3.46 -27.28 -0.22
N GLU A 205 -2.53 -28.22 -0.44
CA GLU A 205 -2.04 -29.12 0.60
C GLU A 205 -0.81 -28.48 1.27
N PRO A 206 -0.80 -28.31 2.61
CA PRO A 206 0.35 -27.76 3.30
C PRO A 206 1.58 -28.68 3.15
N SER A 207 2.73 -28.08 2.81
CA SER A 207 4.05 -28.74 2.85
C SER A 207 4.69 -28.64 4.23
#